data_AF-A0A5S3TET9-F1
#
_entry.id   AF-A0A5S3TET9-F1
#
_cell.length_a   1.000
_cell.length_b   1.000
_cell.length_c   1.000
_cell.angle_alpha   90.00
_cell.angle_beta   90.00
_cell.angle_gamma   90.00
#
_symmetry.space_group_name_H-M   'P 1'
#
loop_
_entity.id
_entity.type
_entity.pdbx_description
1 polymer ?
#
loop_
_entity_poly.entity_id
_entity_poly.type
_entity_poly.pdbx_seq_one_letter_code
_entity_poly.pdbx_strand_id
1 'polypeptide(L)'
;MKYPFTPKSTSYLEPGHYWPIALSDGKYACGVVVSKLIDIHENKIESRLFLAALIDWSGRQPPTAEDIKDCKAIKVGGAHIKSITTVGGGIIGKADFEFLGQNPRQITDDLATMGYNVLKVVAEKHFTKNS
;
A
#
# COMPACT_ATOMS: atom_id res chain seq x y z
N MET A 1 9.88 -1.85 -15.42
CA MET A 1 10.56 -1.69 -14.11
C MET A 1 11.19 -3.01 -13.71
N LYS A 2 12.25 -2.99 -12.89
CA LYS A 2 12.77 -4.21 -12.24
C LYS A 2 12.30 -4.22 -10.79
N TYR A 3 11.81 -5.36 -10.34
CA TYR A 3 11.47 -5.60 -8.94
C TYR A 3 12.58 -6.44 -8.28
N PRO A 4 12.83 -6.30 -6.97
CA PRO A 4 12.24 -5.29 -6.09
C PRO A 4 12.86 -3.90 -6.30
N PHE A 5 12.16 -2.84 -5.88
CA PHE A 5 12.74 -1.50 -5.80
C PHE A 5 12.17 -0.69 -4.63
N THR A 6 12.96 0.26 -4.13
CA THR A 6 12.54 1.18 -3.06
C THR A 6 12.21 2.55 -3.67
N PRO A 7 10.94 2.99 -3.65
CA PRO A 7 10.55 4.24 -4.28
C PRO A 7 11.10 5.44 -3.51
N LYS A 8 11.68 6.43 -4.22
CA LYS A 8 12.17 7.69 -3.62
C LYS A 8 11.07 8.77 -3.54
N SER A 9 10.08 8.66 -4.41
CA SER A 9 8.89 9.52 -4.49
C SER A 9 7.73 8.72 -5.09
N THR A 10 6.53 9.24 -4.95
CA THR A 10 5.31 8.65 -5.53
C THR A 10 5.32 8.61 -7.06
N SER A 11 6.18 9.39 -7.72
CA SER A 11 6.37 9.35 -9.17
C SER A 11 6.86 7.99 -9.68
N TYR A 12 7.49 7.19 -8.81
CA TYR A 12 7.89 5.81 -9.10
C TYR A 12 6.79 4.78 -8.82
N LEU A 13 5.63 5.22 -8.35
CA LEU A 13 4.50 4.35 -8.02
C LEU A 13 3.50 4.28 -9.16
N GLU A 14 2.97 3.08 -9.33
CA GLU A 14 1.87 2.78 -10.23
C GLU A 14 0.76 2.07 -9.44
N PRO A 15 -0.52 2.29 -9.78
CA PRO A 15 -1.61 1.46 -9.27
C PRO A 15 -1.31 -0.02 -9.44
N GLY A 16 -1.61 -0.82 -8.43
CA GLY A 16 -1.33 -2.26 -8.40
C GLY A 16 0.06 -2.63 -7.90
N HIS A 17 0.99 -1.68 -7.74
CA HIS A 17 2.25 -1.97 -7.04
C HIS A 17 1.97 -2.46 -5.63
N TYR A 18 2.65 -3.53 -5.22
CA TYR A 18 2.45 -4.12 -3.90
C TYR A 18 3.76 -4.35 -3.16
N TRP A 19 3.66 -4.36 -1.82
CA TRP A 19 4.79 -4.58 -0.92
C TRP A 19 4.41 -5.48 0.25
N PRO A 20 5.35 -6.28 0.79
CA PRO A 20 5.14 -7.08 1.98
C PRO A 20 5.12 -6.19 3.23
N ILE A 21 4.30 -6.54 4.21
CA ILE A 21 4.31 -5.91 5.54
C ILE A 21 4.62 -7.01 6.55
N ALA A 22 5.83 -6.99 7.12
CA ALA A 22 6.22 -8.00 8.11
C ALA A 22 5.37 -7.87 9.40
N LEU A 23 4.81 -9.01 9.82
CA LEU A 23 4.00 -9.16 11.03
C LEU A 23 4.83 -9.73 12.19
N SER A 24 4.37 -9.48 13.42
CA SER A 24 5.03 -9.91 14.65
C SER A 24 5.14 -11.44 14.82
N ASP A 25 4.24 -12.21 14.19
CA ASP A 25 4.22 -13.67 14.23
C ASP A 25 5.10 -14.34 13.15
N GLY A 26 5.92 -13.54 12.44
CA GLY A 26 6.81 -14.02 11.39
C GLY A 26 6.14 -14.20 10.02
N LYS A 27 4.85 -13.88 9.89
CA LYS A 27 4.16 -13.81 8.59
C LYS A 27 4.34 -12.45 7.92
N TYR A 28 3.76 -12.32 6.74
CA TYR A 28 3.62 -11.10 5.98
C TYR A 28 2.14 -10.84 5.71
N ALA A 29 1.75 -9.57 5.79
CA ALA A 29 0.56 -9.03 5.12
C ALA A 29 0.98 -8.31 3.83
N CYS A 30 0.02 -7.75 3.09
CA CYS A 30 0.28 -7.09 1.82
C CYS A 30 -0.35 -5.69 1.74
N GLY A 31 0.47 -4.69 1.42
CA GLY A 31 0.03 -3.35 1.06
C GLY A 31 0.02 -3.18 -0.47
N VAL A 32 -0.94 -2.41 -0.97
CA VAL A 32 -1.14 -2.15 -2.41
C VAL A 32 -1.26 -0.64 -2.65
N VAL A 33 -0.63 -0.15 -3.72
CA VAL A 33 -0.81 1.21 -4.24
C VAL A 33 -2.12 1.22 -5.02
N VAL A 34 -3.09 2.00 -4.55
CA VAL A 34 -4.39 2.16 -5.24
C VAL A 34 -4.30 3.26 -6.28
N SER A 35 -3.73 4.42 -5.92
CA SER A 35 -3.70 5.60 -6.79
C SER A 35 -2.65 6.61 -6.34
N LYS A 36 -2.12 7.40 -7.27
CA LYS A 36 -1.38 8.63 -6.97
C LYS A 36 -2.36 9.73 -6.57
N LEU A 37 -1.93 10.63 -5.69
CA LEU A 37 -2.74 11.74 -5.24
C LEU A 37 -2.35 13.05 -5.93
N ILE A 38 -3.31 13.93 -6.19
CA ILE A 38 -3.07 15.31 -6.62
C ILE A 38 -3.33 16.24 -5.43
N ASP A 39 -2.36 17.10 -5.13
CA ASP A 39 -2.52 18.26 -4.27
C ASP A 39 -3.45 19.27 -4.96
N ILE A 40 -4.57 19.60 -4.33
CA ILE A 40 -5.58 20.51 -4.89
C ILE A 40 -5.15 21.99 -4.87
N HIS A 41 -4.23 22.37 -3.99
CA HIS A 41 -3.72 23.74 -3.91
C HIS A 41 -2.65 23.99 -4.98
N GLU A 42 -1.80 23.00 -5.25
CA GLU A 42 -0.73 23.12 -6.25
C GLU A 42 -1.08 22.54 -7.63
N ASN A 43 -2.17 21.78 -7.74
CA ASN A 43 -2.57 21.00 -8.92
C ASN A 43 -1.42 20.12 -9.46
N LYS A 44 -0.69 19.47 -8.55
CA LYS A 44 0.46 18.61 -8.84
C LYS A 44 0.33 17.27 -8.16
N ILE A 45 1.01 16.25 -8.72
CA ILE A 45 1.11 14.95 -8.07
C ILE A 45 1.86 15.10 -6.75
N GLU A 46 1.22 14.65 -5.68
CA GLU A 46 1.79 14.57 -4.35
C GLU A 46 3.03 13.72 -4.35
N SER A 47 4.18 14.28 -4.02
CA SER A 47 5.47 13.58 -4.10
C SER A 47 5.67 12.53 -3.01
N ARG A 48 4.88 12.61 -1.92
CA ARG A 48 5.05 11.80 -0.70
C ARG A 48 3.80 11.05 -0.29
N LEU A 49 2.62 11.53 -0.63
CA LEU A 49 1.33 10.91 -0.29
C LEU A 49 0.74 10.18 -1.49
N PHE A 50 0.20 8.99 -1.25
CA PHE A 50 -0.51 8.19 -2.24
C PHE A 50 -1.67 7.45 -1.58
N LEU A 51 -2.65 6.99 -2.36
CA LEU A 51 -3.73 6.17 -1.83
C LEU A 51 -3.25 4.72 -1.74
N ALA A 52 -3.30 4.14 -0.55
CA ALA A 52 -2.89 2.77 -0.27
C ALA A 52 -4.06 1.91 0.21
N ALA A 53 -3.96 0.60 -0.04
CA ALA A 53 -4.82 -0.41 0.53
C ALA A 53 -4.01 -1.44 1.34
N LEU A 54 -4.58 -1.92 2.44
CA LEU A 54 -4.26 -3.22 3.04
C LEU A 54 -5.24 -4.23 2.46
N ILE A 55 -4.75 -5.34 1.91
CA ILE A 55 -5.61 -6.42 1.39
C ILE A 55 -5.77 -7.57 2.38
N ASP A 56 -6.85 -8.34 2.22
CA ASP A 56 -7.20 -9.49 3.06
C ASP A 56 -6.38 -10.73 2.68
N TRP A 57 -5.08 -10.64 2.96
CA TRP A 57 -4.12 -11.70 2.72
C TRP A 57 -3.01 -11.69 3.78
N SER A 58 -2.63 -12.89 4.26
CA SER A 58 -1.39 -13.09 5.00
C SER A 58 -0.73 -14.43 4.69
N GLY A 59 0.60 -14.49 4.74
CA GLY A 59 1.37 -15.68 4.38
C GLY A 59 2.72 -15.76 5.09
N ARG A 60 3.33 -16.96 5.17
CA ARG A 60 4.67 -17.15 5.76
C ARG A 60 5.82 -16.71 4.84
N GLN A 61 5.52 -16.47 3.57
CA GLN A 61 6.45 -15.94 2.57
C GLN A 61 5.94 -14.57 2.10
N PRO A 62 6.79 -13.71 1.51
CA PRO A 62 6.32 -12.49 0.85
C PRO A 62 5.28 -12.80 -0.23
N PRO A 63 4.29 -11.92 -0.48
CA PRO A 63 3.22 -12.17 -1.43
C PRO A 63 3.75 -12.25 -2.86
N THR A 64 3.16 -13.14 -3.66
CA THR A 64 3.25 -13.11 -5.12
C THR A 64 1.99 -12.50 -5.73
N ALA A 65 2.04 -12.11 -7.01
CA ALA A 65 0.88 -11.59 -7.72
C ALA A 65 -0.27 -12.62 -7.78
N GLU A 66 0.07 -13.91 -7.91
CA GLU A 66 -0.91 -14.99 -7.95
C GLU A 66 -1.62 -15.18 -6.60
N ASP A 67 -0.90 -15.00 -5.48
CA ASP A 67 -1.47 -15.14 -4.13
C ASP A 67 -2.52 -14.07 -3.82
N ILE A 68 -2.42 -12.90 -4.44
CA ILE A 68 -3.14 -11.69 -4.03
C ILE A 68 -4.18 -11.19 -5.04
N LYS A 69 -4.19 -11.70 -6.28
CA LYS A 69 -5.01 -11.17 -7.39
C LYS A 69 -6.50 -11.06 -7.09
N ASP A 70 -7.05 -11.98 -6.29
CA ASP A 70 -8.48 -12.05 -5.97
C ASP A 70 -8.80 -11.49 -4.56
N CYS A 71 -7.81 -10.93 -3.87
CA CYS A 71 -7.99 -10.41 -2.52
C CYS A 71 -8.71 -9.05 -2.51
N LYS A 72 -9.52 -8.85 -1.47
CA LYS A 72 -10.25 -7.59 -1.25
C LYS A 72 -9.48 -6.64 -0.35
N ALA A 73 -9.75 -5.35 -0.45
CA ALA A 73 -9.19 -4.35 0.47
C ALA A 73 -9.90 -4.40 1.84
N ILE A 74 -9.13 -4.56 2.92
CA ILE A 74 -9.60 -4.41 4.31
C ILE A 74 -9.68 -2.92 4.67
N LYS A 75 -8.65 -2.15 4.28
CA LYS A 75 -8.52 -0.74 4.63
C LYS A 75 -7.91 0.03 3.48
N VAL A 76 -8.52 1.16 3.12
CA VAL A 76 -8.01 2.11 2.13
C VAL A 76 -7.83 3.49 2.78
N GLY A 77 -6.78 4.22 2.39
CA GLY A 77 -6.55 5.59 2.85
C GLY A 77 -5.25 6.19 2.34
N GLY A 78 -5.07 7.50 2.56
CA GLY A 78 -3.82 8.18 2.19
C GLY A 78 -2.65 7.66 3.02
N ALA A 79 -1.52 7.35 2.39
CA ALA A 79 -0.33 6.84 3.04
C ALA A 79 0.90 7.62 2.59
N HIS A 80 1.84 7.81 3.50
CA HIS A 80 3.15 8.37 3.18
C HIS A 80 4.04 7.30 2.53
N ILE A 81 4.93 7.67 1.61
CA ILE A 81 5.91 6.77 0.99
C ILE A 81 6.75 5.96 2.00
N LYS A 82 6.85 6.45 3.23
CA LYS A 82 7.56 5.79 4.34
C LYS A 82 6.89 4.48 4.77
N SER A 83 5.59 4.31 4.49
CA SER A 83 4.88 3.04 4.66
C SER A 83 5.51 1.91 3.83
N ILE A 84 6.16 2.25 2.72
CA ILE A 84 6.87 1.28 1.86
C ILE A 84 8.34 1.19 2.31
N THR A 85 9.03 2.32 2.46
CA THR A 85 10.49 2.33 2.65
C THR A 85 10.96 1.93 4.04
N THR A 86 10.17 2.20 5.09
CA THR A 86 10.57 1.98 6.48
C THR A 86 9.94 0.70 7.05
N VAL A 87 8.77 0.33 6.55
CA VAL A 87 7.97 -0.78 7.10
C VAL A 87 7.91 -1.96 6.13
N GLY A 88 7.93 -1.70 4.82
CA GLY A 88 7.58 -2.68 3.79
C GLY A 88 8.74 -3.28 2.99
N GLY A 89 9.98 -2.86 3.22
CA GLY A 89 11.16 -3.37 2.51
C GLY A 89 11.27 -3.00 1.01
N GLY A 90 10.21 -2.49 0.39
CA GLY A 90 10.19 -2.05 -1.02
C GLY A 90 9.00 -2.60 -1.81
N ILE A 91 8.79 -2.08 -3.03
CA ILE A 91 7.83 -2.67 -3.98
C ILE A 91 8.45 -3.93 -4.57
N ILE A 92 7.71 -5.06 -4.50
CA ILE A 92 8.20 -6.37 -4.94
C ILE A 92 7.49 -6.89 -6.20
N GLY A 93 6.44 -6.23 -6.64
CA GLY A 93 5.72 -6.59 -7.87
C GLY A 93 4.55 -5.65 -8.17
N LYS A 94 3.77 -6.04 -9.17
CA LYS A 94 2.52 -5.40 -9.59
C LYS A 94 1.47 -6.45 -9.87
N ALA A 95 0.23 -6.19 -9.45
CA ALA A 95 -0.93 -7.03 -9.74
C ALA A 95 -2.16 -6.15 -10.02
N ASP A 96 -3.13 -6.69 -10.73
CA ASP A 96 -4.41 -6.02 -10.99
C ASP A 96 -5.40 -6.39 -9.88
N PHE A 97 -6.19 -5.41 -9.44
CA PHE A 97 -7.23 -5.62 -8.42
C PHE A 97 -8.50 -4.88 -8.82
N GLU A 98 -9.66 -5.43 -8.46
CA GLU A 98 -10.96 -4.80 -8.74
C GLU A 98 -11.14 -3.44 -8.07
N PHE A 99 -10.50 -3.22 -6.92
CA PHE A 99 -10.58 -1.96 -6.17
C PHE A 99 -9.62 -0.89 -6.68
N LEU A 100 -8.84 -1.14 -7.73
CA LEU A 100 -8.05 -0.10 -8.38
C LEU A 100 -9.01 0.93 -8.99
N GLY A 101 -9.14 2.07 -8.33
CA GLY A 101 -9.98 3.17 -8.79
C GLY A 101 -9.30 4.05 -9.84
N GLN A 102 -9.91 5.20 -10.11
CA GLN A 102 -9.32 6.21 -10.99
C GLN A 102 -7.97 6.72 -10.47
N ASN A 103 -7.05 6.96 -11.41
CA ASN A 103 -5.69 7.41 -11.10
C ASN A 103 -5.24 8.52 -12.07
N PRO A 104 -4.70 9.64 -11.58
CA PRO A 104 -4.57 10.02 -10.16
C PRO A 104 -5.90 10.46 -9.53
N ARG A 105 -5.99 10.45 -8.20
CA ARG A 105 -7.16 10.91 -7.43
C ARG A 105 -6.88 12.26 -6.77
N GLN A 106 -7.81 13.21 -6.83
CA GLN A 106 -7.69 14.47 -6.10
C GLN A 106 -7.79 14.23 -4.59
N ILE A 107 -6.93 14.90 -3.81
CA ILE A 107 -7.08 14.97 -2.36
C ILE A 107 -8.31 15.82 -2.06
N THR A 108 -9.26 15.26 -1.34
CA THR A 108 -10.33 16.03 -0.71
C THR A 108 -9.95 16.28 0.75
N ASP A 109 -10.48 17.33 1.37
CA ASP A 109 -10.23 17.63 2.79
C ASP A 109 -10.59 16.46 3.72
N ASP A 110 -11.51 15.59 3.28
CA ASP A 110 -11.92 14.38 3.98
C ASP A 110 -10.93 13.20 3.87
N LEU A 111 -9.83 13.34 3.11
CA LEU A 111 -8.86 12.27 2.94
C LEU A 111 -8.01 12.13 4.22
N ALA A 112 -8.50 11.30 5.14
CA ALA A 112 -7.74 10.92 6.33
C ALA A 112 -6.38 10.34 5.93
N THR A 113 -5.30 11.08 6.23
CA THR A 113 -3.93 10.59 6.08
C THR A 113 -3.67 9.58 7.19
N MET A 114 -3.52 8.33 6.77
CA MET A 114 -3.04 7.27 7.65
C MET A 114 -1.53 7.47 7.79
N GLY A 115 -1.07 7.81 9.00
CA GLY A 115 0.36 7.90 9.30
C GLY A 115 1.12 6.65 8.82
N TYR A 116 2.43 6.76 8.61
CA TYR A 116 3.22 5.74 7.89
C TYR A 116 3.19 4.31 8.49
N ASN A 117 2.79 4.15 9.75
CA ASN A 117 2.73 2.85 10.44
C ASN A 117 1.30 2.27 10.53
N VAL A 118 0.28 2.99 10.07
CA VAL A 118 -1.12 2.59 10.28
C VAL A 118 -1.45 1.28 9.59
N LEU A 119 -0.99 1.05 8.35
CA LEU A 119 -1.25 -0.21 7.65
C LEU A 119 -0.67 -1.41 8.40
N LYS A 120 0.52 -1.27 9.00
CA LYS A 120 1.09 -2.32 9.85
C LYS A 120 0.26 -2.54 11.11
N VAL A 121 -0.13 -1.48 11.81
CA VAL A 121 -0.95 -1.60 13.03
C VAL A 121 -2.30 -2.27 12.74
N VAL A 122 -2.93 -1.94 11.61
CA VAL A 122 -4.18 -2.59 11.17
C VAL A 122 -3.92 -4.06 10.80
N ALA A 123 -2.85 -4.35 10.06
CA ALA A 123 -2.49 -5.70 9.67
C ALA A 123 -2.20 -6.61 10.88
N GLU A 124 -1.44 -6.12 11.87
CA GLU A 124 -1.22 -6.83 13.13
C GLU A 124 -2.55 -7.13 13.81
N LYS A 125 -3.39 -6.12 14.03
CA LYS A 125 -4.69 -6.32 14.67
C LYS A 125 -5.60 -7.31 13.93
N HIS A 126 -5.50 -7.40 12.60
CA HIS A 126 -6.35 -8.25 11.77
C HIS A 126 -5.83 -9.68 11.65
N PHE A 127 -4.52 -9.88 11.52
CA PHE A 127 -3.93 -11.19 11.23
C PHE A 127 -3.23 -11.87 12.42
N THR A 128 -2.89 -11.14 13.49
CA THR A 128 -2.12 -11.70 14.63
C THR A 128 -2.92 -11.83 15.93
N LYS A 129 -4.16 -11.33 15.98
CA LYS A 129 -5.07 -11.55 17.12
C LYS A 129 -5.59 -12.99 17.13
N ASN A 130 -4.76 -13.93 17.57
CA ASN A 130 -5.13 -15.26 18.10
C ASN A 130 -3.88 -16.03 18.61
N SER A 131 -2.91 -15.35 19.24
CA SER A 131 -1.84 -16.02 20.00
C SER A 131 -2.17 -16.01 21.48
#